data_AF-A0AAV9PSL9-F1
#
_entry.id   AF-A0AAV9PSL9-F1
#
_cell.length_a   1.000
_cell.length_b   1.000
_cell.length_c   1.000
_cell.angle_alpha   90.00
_cell.angle_beta   90.00
_cell.angle_gamma   90.00
#
_symmetry.space_group_name_H-M   'P 1'
#
loop_
_entity.id
_entity.type
_entity.pdbx_description
1 polymer ?
#
loop_
_entity_poly.entity_id
_entity_poly.type
_entity_poly.pdbx_seq_one_letter_code
_entity_poly.pdbx_strand_id
1 'polypeptide(L)'
;MGKLERASWEEAMSLIVERTRDVQRRLTNHGIGFYTTGQLFLEEYYALAVVGKAGLNTLHMFVAPLSDMTMPANIGRDGKTRLCTATAAVSMRESFGSDGQPGSYTDIDFTECIFMVGHNMSATQTVLWSRILDRLDGPDPPKLIVVDPRTSDTAKKQHSIWLQE
;
A
#
# COMPACT_ATOMS: atom_id res chain seq x y z
N MET A 1 2.37 0.03 34.23
CA MET A 1 2.31 0.92 33.03
C MET A 1 2.02 2.34 33.51
N GLY A 2 2.69 3.34 32.95
CA GLY A 2 2.41 4.75 33.24
C GLY A 2 1.06 5.21 32.66
N LYS A 3 0.57 6.37 33.12
CA LYS A 3 -0.61 7.06 32.55
C LYS A 3 -0.14 8.13 31.58
N LEU A 4 -0.86 8.33 30.47
CA LEU A 4 -0.60 9.45 29.56
C LEU A 4 -1.01 10.77 30.24
N GLU A 5 -0.14 11.77 30.14
CA GLU A 5 -0.36 13.11 30.67
C GLU A 5 -0.11 14.16 29.59
N ARG A 6 -0.55 15.40 29.84
CA ARG A 6 -0.34 16.51 28.91
C ARG A 6 1.12 16.94 28.95
N ALA A 7 1.69 17.20 27.77
CA ALA A 7 3.01 17.79 27.60
C ALA A 7 2.93 18.95 26.62
N SER A 8 3.83 19.92 26.75
CA SER A 8 4.05 20.92 25.72
C SER A 8 4.77 20.30 24.50
N TRP A 9 4.67 20.98 23.35
CA TRP A 9 5.41 20.56 22.15
C TRP A 9 6.92 20.55 22.35
N GLU A 10 7.45 21.55 23.07
CA GLU A 10 8.87 21.67 23.35
C GLU A 10 9.39 20.50 24.21
N GLU A 11 8.66 20.15 25.27
CA GLU A 11 9.00 19.00 26.13
C GLU A 11 8.96 17.69 25.34
N ALA A 12 7.89 17.46 24.57
CA ALA A 12 7.73 16.24 23.79
C ALA A 12 8.84 16.08 22.74
N MET A 13 9.15 17.15 21.99
CA MET A 13 10.19 17.11 20.96
C MET A 13 11.59 16.98 21.57
N SER A 14 11.86 17.66 22.68
CA SER A 14 13.14 17.54 23.40
C SER A 14 13.35 16.10 23.87
N LEU A 15 12.32 15.47 24.43
CA LEU A 15 12.38 14.07 24.85
C LEU A 15 12.64 13.13 23.66
N ILE A 16 11.96 13.31 22.53
CA ILE A 16 12.19 12.50 21.32
C ILE A 16 13.65 12.62 20.88
N VAL A 17 14.19 13.83 20.80
CA VAL A 17 15.58 14.08 20.39
C VAL A 17 16.57 13.46 21.38
N GLU A 18 16.35 13.62 22.69
CA GLU A 18 17.20 13.06 23.73
C GLU A 18 17.25 11.53 23.64
N ARG A 19 16.08 10.88 23.54
CA ARG A 19 15.99 9.42 23.45
C ARG A 19 16.57 8.89 22.15
N THR A 20 16.34 9.59 21.04
CA THR A 20 16.94 9.24 19.75
C THR A 20 18.46 9.26 19.86
N ARG A 21 19.05 10.35 20.39
CA ARG A 21 20.51 10.46 20.60
C ARG A 21 21.05 9.40 21.56
N ASP A 22 20.29 9.02 22.58
CA ASP A 22 20.69 7.96 23.50
C ASP A 22 20.76 6.60 22.82
N VAL A 23 19.76 6.26 22.00
CA VAL A 23 19.77 5.05 21.17
C VAL A 23 20.96 5.07 20.21
N GLN A 24 21.23 6.20 19.57
CA GLN A 24 22.38 6.36 18.67
C GLN A 24 23.71 6.07 19.38
N ARG A 25 23.90 6.58 20.61
CA ARG A 25 25.12 6.36 21.40
C ARG A 25 25.28 4.92 21.89
N ARG A 26 24.18 4.28 22.31
CA ARG A 26 24.20 2.94 22.93
C ARG A 26 24.25 1.81 21.91
N LEU A 27 23.58 1.99 20.78
CA LEU A 27 23.46 1.00 19.72
C LEU A 27 24.11 1.57 18.47
N THR A 28 23.31 2.07 17.53
CA THR A 28 23.69 2.83 16.33
C THR A 28 22.41 3.50 15.80
N ASN A 29 22.49 4.21 14.68
CA ASN A 29 21.31 4.71 13.97
C ASN A 29 20.37 3.59 13.50
N HIS A 30 20.86 2.35 13.36
CA HIS A 30 20.04 1.19 13.01
C HIS A 30 19.17 0.71 14.17
N GLY A 31 19.35 1.22 15.40
CA GLY A 31 18.41 0.99 16.50
C GLY A 31 17.11 1.79 16.39
N ILE A 32 16.98 2.66 15.38
CA ILE A 32 15.83 3.56 15.18
C ILE A 32 15.00 3.07 14.00
N GLY A 33 13.72 2.82 14.23
CA GLY A 33 12.76 2.42 13.22
C GLY A 33 11.64 3.43 13.02
N PHE A 34 11.10 3.49 11.81
CA PHE A 34 9.94 4.30 11.47
C PHE A 34 8.83 3.40 10.97
N TYR A 35 7.65 3.49 11.58
CA TYR A 35 6.45 2.81 11.09
C TYR A 35 5.50 3.82 10.46
N THR A 36 5.23 3.67 9.16
CA THR A 36 4.51 4.70 8.36
C THR A 36 3.17 4.20 7.81
N THR A 37 2.41 5.08 7.14
CA THR A 37 1.10 4.74 6.56
C THR A 37 0.88 5.37 5.19
N GLY A 38 0.24 4.65 4.28
CA GLY A 38 -0.16 5.11 2.93
C GLY A 38 -1.15 6.26 2.90
N GLN A 39 -1.55 6.77 4.07
CA GLN A 39 -2.48 7.88 4.25
C GLN A 39 -1.77 9.22 4.46
N LEU A 40 -0.44 9.23 4.55
CA LEU A 40 0.33 10.46 4.61
C LEU A 40 0.31 11.19 3.27
N PHE A 41 0.45 12.51 3.30
CA PHE A 41 0.71 13.30 2.12
C PHE A 41 2.07 12.96 1.50
N LEU A 42 2.23 13.26 0.22
CA LEU A 42 3.47 12.96 -0.49
C LEU A 42 4.66 13.73 0.11
N GLU A 43 4.43 14.95 0.53
CA GLU A 43 5.39 15.85 1.17
C GLU A 43 5.85 15.30 2.54
N GLU A 44 4.91 14.80 3.34
CA GLU A 44 5.22 14.16 4.62
C GLU A 44 6.05 12.89 4.41
N TYR A 45 5.70 12.10 3.39
CA TYR A 45 6.44 10.92 2.99
C TYR A 45 7.86 11.22 2.52
N TYR A 46 8.03 12.34 1.82
CA TYR A 46 9.32 12.83 1.38
C TYR A 46 10.15 13.34 2.58
N ALA A 47 9.56 14.17 3.44
CA ALA A 47 10.22 14.70 4.63
C ALA A 47 10.70 13.57 5.57
N LEU A 48 9.86 12.55 5.81
CA LEU A 48 10.25 11.36 6.58
C LEU A 48 11.39 10.59 5.94
N ALA A 49 11.39 10.46 4.61
CA ALA A 49 12.49 9.82 3.90
C ALA A 49 13.79 10.63 4.01
N VAL A 50 13.72 11.96 3.93
CA VAL A 50 14.89 12.83 4.15
C VAL A 50 15.42 12.68 5.57
N VAL A 51 14.55 12.75 6.58
CA VAL A 51 14.97 12.64 7.99
C VAL A 51 15.57 11.27 8.29
N GLY A 52 14.88 10.18 7.95
CA GLY A 52 15.33 8.85 8.33
C GLY A 52 16.40 8.25 7.42
N LYS A 53 16.31 8.45 6.09
CA LYS A 53 17.31 7.93 5.14
C LYS A 53 18.49 8.86 4.99
N ALA A 54 18.28 10.13 4.66
CA ALA A 54 19.39 11.05 4.41
C ALA A 54 20.01 11.60 5.72
N GLY A 55 19.18 11.88 6.74
CA GLY A 55 19.65 12.39 8.02
C GLY A 55 20.20 11.30 8.95
N LEU A 56 19.35 10.35 9.34
CA LEU A 56 19.72 9.31 10.31
C LEU A 56 20.41 8.10 9.65
N ASN A 57 20.27 7.89 8.34
CA ASN A 57 20.80 6.72 7.65
C ASN A 57 20.44 5.38 8.34
N THR A 58 19.17 5.24 8.74
CA THR A 58 18.67 3.98 9.32
C THR A 58 18.35 2.95 8.23
N LEU A 59 18.59 1.67 8.53
CA LEU A 59 18.23 0.54 7.66
C LEU A 59 16.73 0.26 7.70
N HIS A 60 16.03 0.71 8.74
CA HIS A 60 14.57 0.50 8.93
C HIS A 60 13.70 1.53 8.19
N MET A 61 14.26 2.12 7.12
CA MET A 61 13.55 2.92 6.11
C MET A 61 14.03 2.59 4.68
N PHE A 62 14.83 1.54 4.52
CA PHE A 62 15.67 1.37 3.34
C PHE A 62 14.97 0.65 2.18
N VAL A 63 15.09 1.22 0.98
CA VAL A 63 14.97 0.54 -0.31
C VAL A 63 16.40 0.39 -0.84
N ALA A 64 16.77 -0.81 -1.31
CA ALA A 64 18.10 -1.16 -1.83
C ALA A 64 18.70 -0.07 -2.75
N PRO A 65 20.03 0.13 -2.77
CA PRO A 65 20.64 1.09 -3.69
C PRO A 65 20.36 0.69 -5.13
N LEU A 66 20.09 1.66 -6.00
CA LEU A 66 19.92 1.47 -7.45
C LEU A 66 21.15 0.82 -8.14
N SER A 67 22.30 0.76 -7.46
CA SER A 67 23.54 0.18 -7.98
C SER A 67 23.63 -1.34 -7.86
N ASP A 68 22.71 -1.98 -7.14
CA ASP A 68 22.72 -3.44 -6.97
C ASP A 68 21.30 -4.00 -7.12
N MET A 69 20.99 -4.48 -8.34
CA MET A 69 19.73 -5.16 -8.67
C MET A 69 19.69 -6.62 -8.17
N THR A 70 20.76 -7.15 -7.55
CA THR A 70 20.82 -8.55 -7.10
C THR A 70 20.35 -8.75 -5.66
N MET A 71 20.28 -7.67 -4.87
CA MET A 71 19.63 -7.70 -3.57
C MET A 71 18.12 -7.55 -3.78
N PRO A 72 17.27 -8.47 -3.27
CA PRO A 72 15.83 -8.27 -3.34
C PRO A 72 15.57 -6.91 -2.72
N ALA A 73 15.04 -5.98 -3.53
CA ALA A 73 14.72 -4.64 -3.08
C ALA A 73 13.79 -4.79 -1.88
N ASN A 74 14.38 -4.74 -0.68
CA ASN A 74 13.59 -4.73 0.52
C ASN A 74 12.85 -3.41 0.41
N ILE A 75 11.55 -3.46 0.18
CA ILE A 75 10.67 -2.29 0.22
C ILE A 75 10.61 -1.92 1.70
N GLY A 76 11.72 -1.46 2.27
CA GLY A 76 11.89 -1.23 3.71
C GLY A 76 11.27 0.08 4.14
N ARG A 77 10.13 0.44 3.56
CA ARG A 77 9.15 1.23 4.31
C ARG A 77 8.28 0.21 5.03
N ASP A 78 8.67 -0.15 6.25
CA ASP A 78 7.77 -0.88 7.14
C ASP A 78 6.64 0.08 7.53
N GLY A 79 5.52 -0.05 6.83
CA GLY A 79 4.32 0.71 7.04
C GLY A 79 3.10 -0.10 6.64
N LYS A 80 1.91 0.44 6.86
CA LYS A 80 0.65 -0.25 6.49
C LYS A 80 0.62 -0.67 5.01
N THR A 81 1.32 0.06 4.14
CA THR A 81 1.44 -0.28 2.71
C THR A 81 2.13 -1.62 2.48
N ARG A 82 3.08 -2.03 3.32
CA ARG A 82 3.71 -3.36 3.24
C ARG A 82 2.71 -4.49 3.46
N LEU A 83 1.71 -4.27 4.29
CA LEU A 83 0.64 -5.22 4.58
C LEU A 83 -0.46 -5.26 3.50
N CYS A 84 -0.39 -4.39 2.49
CA CYS A 84 -1.45 -4.23 1.50
C CYS A 84 -0.94 -4.36 0.07
N THR A 85 -0.06 -3.45 -0.38
CA THR A 85 0.29 -3.31 -1.79
C THR A 85 1.66 -3.87 -2.16
N ALA A 86 2.43 -4.39 -1.20
CA ALA A 86 3.79 -4.89 -1.45
C ALA A 86 3.83 -6.02 -2.49
N THR A 87 2.94 -7.01 -2.38
CA THR A 87 2.90 -8.14 -3.31
C THR A 87 2.59 -7.68 -4.74
N ALA A 88 1.64 -6.76 -4.90
CA ALA A 88 1.30 -6.18 -6.19
C ALA A 88 2.50 -5.43 -6.80
N ALA A 89 3.16 -4.58 -6.00
CA ALA A 89 4.33 -3.82 -6.45
C ALA A 89 5.49 -4.74 -6.91
N VAL A 90 5.77 -5.82 -6.16
CA VAL A 90 6.78 -6.80 -6.57
C VAL A 90 6.36 -7.49 -7.87
N SER A 91 5.13 -8.01 -7.95
CA SER A 91 4.66 -8.71 -9.15
C SER A 91 4.70 -7.85 -10.42
N MET A 92 4.36 -6.55 -10.30
CA MET A 92 4.41 -5.61 -11.42
C MET A 92 5.84 -5.37 -11.88
N ARG A 93 6.79 -5.18 -10.96
CA ARG A 93 8.20 -5.04 -11.33
C ARG A 93 8.78 -6.30 -11.97
N GLU A 94 8.46 -7.49 -11.45
CA GLU A 94 8.93 -8.74 -12.05
C GLU A 94 8.35 -8.95 -13.46
N SER A 95 7.10 -8.52 -13.69
CA SER A 95 6.41 -8.74 -14.97
C SER A 95 6.69 -7.65 -16.01
N PHE A 96 6.83 -6.40 -15.58
CA PHE A 96 6.88 -5.21 -16.45
C PHE A 96 8.10 -4.30 -16.22
N GLY A 97 8.96 -4.60 -15.24
CA GLY A 97 10.15 -3.80 -14.92
C GLY A 97 9.88 -2.52 -14.12
N SER A 98 8.61 -2.18 -13.86
CA SER A 98 8.21 -1.00 -13.08
C SER A 98 7.05 -1.33 -12.13
N ASP A 99 6.94 -0.57 -11.04
CA ASP A 99 5.73 -0.51 -10.23
C ASP A 99 4.68 0.40 -10.91
N GLY A 100 3.41 0.22 -10.54
CA GLY A 100 2.26 0.96 -11.06
C GLY A 100 1.37 0.15 -12.01
N GLN A 101 0.06 0.43 -11.98
CA GLN A 101 -0.88 -0.15 -12.93
C GLN A 101 -0.77 0.59 -14.27
N PRO A 102 -0.63 -0.14 -15.41
CA PRO A 102 -0.52 0.49 -16.73
C PRO A 102 -1.87 1.01 -17.26
N GLY A 103 -2.99 0.48 -16.73
CA GLY A 103 -4.34 0.86 -17.11
C GLY A 103 -4.90 2.01 -16.26
N SER A 104 -6.09 2.46 -16.62
CA SER A 104 -6.83 3.49 -15.89
C SER A 104 -8.28 3.10 -15.70
N TYR A 105 -9.01 3.80 -14.83
CA TYR A 105 -10.43 3.50 -14.61
C TYR A 105 -11.30 3.74 -15.85
N THR A 106 -10.80 4.42 -16.90
CA THR A 106 -11.50 4.52 -18.19
C THR A 106 -11.66 3.17 -18.88
N ASP A 107 -10.78 2.21 -18.60
CA ASP A 107 -10.81 0.89 -19.24
C ASP A 107 -12.09 0.09 -18.88
N ILE A 108 -12.73 0.43 -17.76
CA ILE A 108 -14.03 -0.14 -17.35
C ILE A 108 -15.11 0.17 -18.38
N ASP A 109 -15.04 1.30 -19.07
CA ASP A 109 -16.08 1.71 -20.03
C ASP A 109 -15.97 0.94 -21.36
N PHE A 110 -14.78 0.46 -21.70
CA PHE A 110 -14.50 -0.14 -23.02
C PHE A 110 -14.30 -1.65 -22.96
N THR A 111 -14.04 -2.23 -21.79
CA THR A 111 -13.79 -3.66 -21.69
C THR A 111 -15.05 -4.47 -21.99
N GLU A 112 -14.85 -5.61 -22.65
CA GLU A 112 -15.89 -6.63 -22.91
C GLU A 112 -15.93 -7.69 -21.80
N CYS A 113 -14.93 -7.72 -20.91
CA CYS A 113 -14.81 -8.71 -19.84
C CYS A 113 -14.12 -8.12 -18.60
N ILE A 114 -14.70 -8.37 -17.43
CA ILE A 114 -14.18 -8.00 -16.13
C ILE A 114 -13.92 -9.28 -15.35
N PHE A 115 -12.64 -9.54 -15.06
CA PHE A 115 -12.19 -10.69 -14.31
C PHE A 115 -11.67 -10.25 -12.93
N MET A 116 -12.39 -10.64 -11.88
CA MET A 116 -12.05 -10.30 -10.49
C MET A 116 -11.60 -11.55 -9.74
N VAL A 117 -10.40 -11.52 -9.15
CA VAL A 117 -9.86 -12.60 -8.32
C VAL A 117 -9.57 -12.06 -6.93
N GLY A 118 -10.23 -12.61 -5.91
CA GLY A 118 -10.10 -12.20 -4.51
C GLY A 118 -10.49 -10.75 -4.23
N HIS A 119 -11.28 -10.12 -5.10
CA HIS A 119 -11.62 -8.69 -5.01
C HIS A 119 -13.10 -8.45 -4.72
N ASN A 120 -13.41 -8.09 -3.47
CA ASN A 120 -14.76 -7.71 -3.08
C ASN A 120 -14.99 -6.20 -3.31
N MET A 121 -15.18 -5.82 -4.56
CA MET A 121 -15.24 -4.41 -4.95
C MET A 121 -16.48 -3.69 -4.40
N SER A 122 -17.59 -4.41 -4.20
CA SER A 122 -18.82 -3.85 -3.63
C SER A 122 -18.64 -3.27 -2.23
N ALA A 123 -17.71 -3.81 -1.43
CA ALA A 123 -17.44 -3.34 -0.07
C ALA A 123 -16.20 -2.43 0.03
N THR A 124 -15.24 -2.56 -0.90
CA THR A 124 -13.93 -1.90 -0.80
C THR A 124 -13.76 -0.70 -1.72
N GLN A 125 -14.49 -0.65 -2.84
CA GLN A 125 -14.41 0.42 -3.84
C GLN A 125 -15.81 0.72 -4.40
N THR A 126 -16.71 1.15 -3.53
CA THR A 126 -18.15 1.33 -3.80
C THR A 126 -18.45 2.21 -5.02
N VAL A 127 -17.67 3.28 -5.23
CA VAL A 127 -17.84 4.19 -6.39
C VAL A 127 -17.48 3.50 -7.71
N LEU A 128 -16.37 2.76 -7.75
CA LEU A 128 -16.01 1.97 -8.92
C LEU A 128 -17.01 0.84 -9.15
N TRP A 129 -17.57 0.27 -8.08
CA TRP A 129 -18.59 -0.75 -8.19
C TRP A 129 -19.87 -0.21 -8.81
N SER A 130 -20.31 0.99 -8.41
CA SER A 130 -21.43 1.68 -9.08
C SER A 130 -21.19 1.81 -10.58
N ARG A 131 -19.99 2.21 -11.00
CA ARG A 131 -19.64 2.33 -12.42
C ARG A 131 -19.71 0.99 -13.16
N ILE A 132 -19.28 -0.11 -12.54
CA ILE A 132 -19.43 -1.44 -13.12
C ILE A 132 -20.90 -1.83 -13.24
N LEU A 133 -21.72 -1.55 -12.22
CA LEU A 133 -23.16 -1.81 -12.28
C LEU A 133 -23.82 -1.05 -13.43
N ASP A 134 -23.49 0.24 -13.60
CA ASP A 134 -23.98 1.03 -14.73
C ASP A 134 -23.56 0.43 -16.08
N ARG A 135 -22.32 -0.09 -16.17
CA ARG A 135 -21.81 -0.73 -17.38
C ARG A 135 -22.51 -2.06 -17.69
N LEU A 136 -22.92 -2.80 -16.66
CA LEU A 136 -23.67 -4.06 -16.76
C LEU A 136 -25.16 -3.85 -17.08
N ASP A 137 -25.75 -2.73 -16.64
CA ASP A 137 -27.13 -2.37 -16.98
C ASP A 137 -27.23 -1.63 -18.32
N GLY A 138 -26.09 -1.29 -18.93
CA GLY A 138 -25.98 -0.60 -20.22
C GLY A 138 -26.28 -1.49 -21.44
N PRO A 139 -26.22 -0.90 -22.65
CA PRO A 139 -26.63 -1.57 -23.89
C PRO A 139 -25.70 -2.71 -24.34
N ASP A 140 -24.44 -2.74 -23.86
CA ASP A 140 -23.41 -3.69 -24.28
C ASP A 140 -22.66 -4.30 -23.09
N PRO A 141 -23.32 -5.04 -22.19
CA PRO A 141 -22.76 -5.38 -20.89
C PRO A 141 -21.54 -6.30 -20.98
N PRO A 142 -20.43 -6.00 -20.27
CA PRO A 142 -19.28 -6.88 -20.24
C PRO A 142 -19.58 -8.17 -19.49
N LYS A 143 -18.84 -9.23 -19.80
CA LYS A 143 -18.86 -10.45 -18.99
C LYS A 143 -18.23 -10.18 -17.63
N LEU A 144 -18.93 -10.46 -16.53
CA LEU A 144 -18.37 -10.41 -15.18
C LEU A 144 -18.08 -11.83 -14.67
N ILE A 145 -16.81 -12.09 -14.36
CA ILE A 145 -16.30 -13.33 -13.76
C ILE A 145 -15.69 -12.97 -12.39
N VAL A 146 -16.11 -13.68 -11.34
CA VAL A 146 -15.62 -13.47 -9.97
C VAL A 146 -15.10 -14.79 -9.40
N VAL A 147 -13.84 -14.79 -8.98
CA VAL A 147 -13.19 -15.91 -8.29
C VAL A 147 -12.87 -15.44 -6.87
N ASP A 148 -13.68 -15.86 -5.92
CA ASP A 148 -13.53 -15.52 -4.51
C ASP A 148 -14.07 -16.70 -3.68
N PRO A 149 -13.30 -17.21 -2.70
CA PRO A 149 -13.78 -18.30 -1.84
C PRO A 149 -15.07 -17.91 -1.07
N ARG A 150 -15.31 -16.60 -0.87
CA ARG A 150 -16.48 -16.08 -0.18
C ARG A 150 -17.58 -15.67 -1.16
N THR A 151 -18.83 -15.93 -0.78
CA THR A 151 -20.01 -15.40 -1.50
C THR A 151 -20.30 -13.94 -1.12
N SER A 152 -19.46 -13.03 -1.59
CA SER A 152 -19.64 -11.58 -1.42
C SER A 152 -20.78 -11.03 -2.30
N ASP A 153 -21.23 -9.80 -2.06
CA ASP A 153 -22.21 -9.15 -2.95
C ASP A 153 -21.64 -8.89 -4.34
N THR A 154 -20.32 -8.74 -4.46
CA THR A 154 -19.61 -8.74 -5.74
C THR A 154 -19.80 -10.08 -6.46
N ALA A 155 -19.58 -11.21 -5.77
CA ALA A 155 -19.81 -12.54 -6.35
C ALA A 155 -21.27 -12.73 -6.75
N LYS A 156 -22.26 -12.39 -5.92
CA LYS A 156 -23.69 -12.57 -6.28
C LYS A 156 -24.12 -11.89 -7.60
N LYS A 157 -23.37 -10.90 -8.09
CA LYS A 157 -23.62 -10.19 -9.35
C LYS A 157 -22.95 -10.80 -10.58
N GLN A 158 -22.19 -11.89 -10.44
CA GLN A 158 -21.54 -12.56 -11.57
C GLN A 158 -22.54 -13.02 -12.64
N HIS A 159 -22.19 -12.81 -13.92
CA HIS A 159 -23.03 -13.20 -15.05
C HIS A 159 -22.64 -14.54 -15.67
N SER A 160 -21.46 -15.07 -15.37
CA SER A 160 -20.89 -16.21 -16.10
C SER A 160 -20.41 -17.36 -15.23
N ILE A 161 -19.39 -17.18 -14.39
CA ILE A 161 -18.81 -18.27 -13.60
C ILE A 161 -18.38 -17.76 -12.23
N TRP A 162 -18.69 -18.56 -11.21
CA TRP A 162 -18.10 -18.46 -9.87
C TRP A 162 -17.31 -19.71 -9.59
N LEU A 163 -16.03 -19.54 -9.27
CA LEU A 163 -15.17 -20.64 -8.87
C LEU A 163 -14.91 -20.51 -7.37
N GLN A 164 -15.47 -21.44 -6.60
CA GLN A 164 -15.00 -21.72 -5.24
C GLN A 164 -13.90 -22.77 -5.35
N GLU A 165 -12.69 -22.40 -4.95
CA GLU A 165 -11.68 -23.37 -4.52
C GLU A 165 -11.69 -23.48 -2.99
#